data_AF-A0A7S3NYK2-F1
#
_entry.id   AF-A0A7S3NYK2-F1
#
_cell.length_a   1.000
_cell.length_b   1.000
_cell.length_c   1.000
_cell.angle_alpha   90.00
_cell.angle_beta   90.00
_cell.angle_gamma   90.00
#
_symmetry.space_group_name_H-M   'P 1'
#
loop_
_entity.id
_entity.type
_entity.pdbx_description
1 polymer ?
#
loop_
_entity_poly.entity_id
_entity_poly.type
_entity_poly.pdbx_seq_one_letter_code
_entity_poly.pdbx_strand_id
1 'polypeptide(L)'
;VNIYQSRYKISTNLACAGSWVLIEGVSDAIKRTATLVDAKEGSSETSLPMQPIQFRTEAVVKIACESCIPSEHPKMQEALSKISKSYPLAEIKTEDSGEHLILGTGELYLDCALHDLRNIYSEIEVKVSDPSVRFC
;
A
#
# COMPACT_ATOMS: atom_id res chain seq x y z
N VAL A 1 -16.94 -4.44 -13.19
CA VAL A 1 -16.78 -4.73 -11.75
C VAL A 1 -16.69 -6.25 -11.61
N ASN A 2 -15.94 -6.79 -10.65
CA ASN A 2 -15.75 -8.23 -10.56
C ASN A 2 -16.09 -8.75 -9.15
N ILE A 3 -16.72 -9.92 -9.07
CA ILE A 3 -16.92 -10.64 -7.80
C ILE A 3 -15.73 -11.58 -7.60
N TYR A 4 -15.07 -11.48 -6.45
CA TYR A 4 -13.87 -12.27 -6.14
C TYR A 4 -14.22 -13.64 -5.57
N GLN A 5 -13.66 -14.70 -6.16
CA GLN A 5 -13.82 -16.09 -5.73
C GLN A 5 -12.45 -16.76 -5.52
N SER A 6 -11.53 -16.05 -4.85
CA SER A 6 -10.15 -16.47 -4.60
C SER A 6 -9.34 -16.73 -5.89
N ARG A 7 -9.48 -17.93 -6.49
CA ARG A 7 -8.70 -18.33 -7.67
C ARG A 7 -9.25 -17.82 -8.99
N TYR A 8 -10.52 -17.41 -9.03
CA TYR A 8 -11.14 -16.85 -10.21
C TYR A 8 -11.97 -15.61 -9.87
N LYS A 9 -12.29 -14.83 -10.90
CA LYS A 9 -13.13 -13.65 -10.80
C LYS A 9 -14.32 -13.79 -11.74
N ILE A 10 -15.50 -13.43 -11.26
CA ILE A 10 -16.72 -13.40 -12.07
C ILE A 10 -16.95 -11.97 -12.51
N SER A 11 -16.93 -11.73 -13.82
CA SER A 11 -17.16 -10.38 -14.35
C SER A 11 -18.64 -10.04 -14.32
N THR A 12 -18.97 -8.86 -13.78
CA THR A 12 -20.34 -8.35 -13.69
C THR A 12 -20.43 -6.90 -14.16
N ASN A 13 -21.59 -6.57 -14.74
CA ASN A 13 -21.88 -5.22 -15.22
C ASN A 13 -22.35 -4.29 -14.09
N LEU A 14 -22.95 -4.85 -13.04
CA LEU A 14 -23.52 -4.11 -11.92
C LEU A 14 -23.15 -4.80 -10.59
N ALA A 15 -23.03 -3.99 -9.54
CA ALA A 15 -22.94 -4.43 -8.16
C ALA A 15 -24.09 -3.80 -7.36
N CYS A 16 -24.82 -4.61 -6.60
CA CYS A 16 -25.89 -4.12 -5.73
C CYS A 16 -25.34 -3.72 -4.35
N ALA A 17 -26.08 -2.86 -3.65
CA ALA A 17 -25.76 -2.47 -2.28
C ALA A 17 -25.59 -3.70 -1.37
N GLY A 18 -24.60 -3.64 -0.47
CA GLY A 18 -24.24 -4.75 0.41
C GLY A 18 -23.29 -5.80 -0.19
N SER A 19 -22.92 -5.68 -1.46
CA SER A 19 -21.98 -6.60 -2.11
C SER A 19 -20.52 -6.20 -1.89
N TRP A 20 -19.63 -7.18 -1.76
CA TRP A 20 -18.18 -6.97 -1.87
C TRP A 20 -17.73 -7.22 -3.29
N VAL A 21 -17.02 -6.25 -3.87
CA VAL A 21 -16.60 -6.28 -5.27
C VAL A 21 -15.19 -5.76 -5.45
N LEU A 22 -14.53 -6.28 -6.48
CA LEU A 22 -13.28 -5.75 -7.02
C LEU A 22 -13.61 -4.72 -8.10
N ILE A 23 -13.03 -3.53 -7.93
CA ILE A 23 -13.18 -2.41 -8.86
C ILE A 23 -11.82 -2.14 -9.49
N GLU A 24 -11.78 -2.09 -10.81
CA GLU A 24 -10.58 -1.79 -11.59
C GLU A 24 -10.67 -0.32 -12.08
N GLY A 25 -9.54 0.39 -12.17
CA GLY A 25 -9.46 1.76 -12.71
C GLY A 25 -9.53 2.91 -11.70
N VAL A 26 -9.77 2.63 -10.41
CA VAL A 26 -9.84 3.66 -9.34
C VAL A 26 -8.61 3.67 -8.42
N SER A 27 -7.67 2.74 -8.61
CA SER A 27 -6.55 2.49 -7.70
C SER A 27 -5.54 3.64 -7.61
N ASP A 28 -5.47 4.52 -8.61
CA ASP A 28 -4.41 5.52 -8.69
C ASP A 28 -4.65 6.72 -7.77
N ALA A 29 -5.93 7.06 -7.56
CA ALA A 29 -6.34 8.10 -6.62
C ALA A 29 -6.33 7.64 -5.15
N ILE A 30 -6.29 6.32 -4.91
CA ILE A 30 -6.45 5.73 -3.59
C ILE A 30 -5.08 5.29 -3.05
N LYS A 31 -4.71 5.83 -1.87
CA LYS A 31 -3.49 5.41 -1.16
C LYS A 31 -3.73 4.23 -0.21
N ARG A 32 -4.75 4.33 0.66
CA ARG A 32 -5.07 3.29 1.68
C ARG A 32 -6.55 2.96 1.68
N THR A 33 -7.37 3.94 2.04
CA THR A 33 -8.83 3.82 2.12
C THR A 33 -9.47 5.03 1.47
N ALA A 34 -10.56 4.83 0.74
CA ALA A 34 -11.32 5.91 0.13
C ALA A 34 -12.82 5.56 0.14
N THR A 35 -13.64 6.60 0.12
CA THR A 35 -15.10 6.48 -0.06
C THR A 35 -15.44 6.89 -1.48
N LEU A 36 -16.05 5.99 -2.24
CA LEU A 36 -16.48 6.26 -3.62
C LEU A 36 -17.93 6.74 -3.59
N VAL A 37 -18.18 7.86 -4.27
CA VAL A 37 -19.51 8.47 -4.43
C VAL A 37 -19.73 8.81 -5.89
N ASP A 38 -21.00 8.88 -6.31
CA ASP A 38 -21.33 9.38 -7.65
C ASP A 38 -20.95 10.87 -7.76
N ALA A 39 -20.34 11.25 -8.88
CA ALA A 39 -19.96 12.62 -9.18
C ALA A 39 -21.17 13.58 -9.16
N LYS A 40 -22.38 13.07 -9.44
CA LYS A 40 -23.62 13.87 -9.39
C LYS A 40 -24.09 14.19 -7.98
N GLU A 41 -23.70 13.39 -6.99
CA GLU A 41 -24.12 13.50 -5.60
C GLU A 41 -23.05 14.17 -4.71
N GLY A 42 -21.82 14.32 -5.21
CA GLY A 42 -20.66 14.82 -4.45
C GLY A 42 -20.74 16.29 -3.97
N SER A 43 -21.80 17.03 -4.32
CA SER A 43 -22.06 18.40 -3.84
C SER A 43 -23.10 18.48 -2.72
N SER A 44 -23.69 17.34 -2.32
CA SER A 44 -24.65 17.32 -1.21
C SER A 44 -23.92 17.13 0.11
N GLU A 45 -24.27 17.94 1.11
CA GLU A 45 -23.84 17.90 2.53
C GLU A 45 -24.03 16.51 3.20
N THR A 46 -24.66 15.57 2.50
CA THR A 46 -24.96 14.20 2.96
C THR A 46 -23.84 13.20 2.65
N SER A 47 -22.89 13.52 1.79
CA SER A 47 -21.80 12.60 1.39
C SER A 47 -20.57 12.74 2.30
N LEU A 48 -20.67 12.20 3.53
CA LEU A 48 -19.54 12.19 4.47
C LEU A 48 -18.56 11.04 4.15
N PRO A 49 -17.24 11.28 4.17
CA PRO A 49 -16.27 10.21 4.00
C PRO A 49 -16.35 9.21 5.16
N MET A 50 -16.18 7.92 4.84
CA MET A 50 -16.03 6.89 5.85
C MET A 50 -14.79 7.16 6.70
N GLN A 51 -14.89 6.85 7.99
CA GLN A 51 -13.76 6.97 8.89
C GLN A 51 -12.62 6.04 8.44
N PRO A 52 -11.36 6.50 8.47
CA PRO A 52 -10.20 5.65 8.20
C PRO A 52 -10.18 4.44 9.15
N ILE A 53 -9.64 3.34 8.65
CA ILE A 53 -9.50 2.11 9.45
C ILE A 53 -8.55 2.38 10.61
N GLN A 54 -9.03 2.12 11.84
CA GLN A 54 -8.21 2.15 13.05
C GLN A 54 -7.60 0.77 13.27
N PHE A 55 -6.28 0.68 13.14
CA PHE A 55 -5.55 -0.54 13.47
C PHE A 55 -5.27 -0.61 14.96
N ARG A 56 -5.26 -1.84 15.51
CA ARG A 56 -4.95 -2.10 16.93
C ARG A 56 -3.45 -2.13 17.24
N THR A 57 -2.62 -2.04 16.21
CA THR A 57 -1.16 -2.21 16.27
C THR A 57 -0.48 -1.07 15.54
N GLU A 58 0.74 -0.74 15.95
CA GLU A 58 1.54 0.31 15.35
C GLU A 58 2.78 -0.26 14.64
N ALA A 59 3.28 0.48 13.65
CA ALA A 59 4.52 0.14 12.96
C ALA A 59 5.73 0.61 13.77
N VAL A 60 6.35 -0.33 14.50
CA VAL A 60 7.42 -0.05 15.48
C VAL A 60 8.81 -0.44 14.98
N VAL A 61 8.90 -1.50 14.17
CA VAL A 61 10.17 -1.96 13.60
C VAL A 61 10.45 -1.16 12.34
N LYS A 62 11.64 -0.57 12.23
CA LYS A 62 12.09 0.22 11.10
C LYS A 62 13.31 -0.44 10.44
N ILE A 63 13.33 -0.38 9.11
CA ILE A 63 14.46 -0.79 8.27
C ILE A 63 14.75 0.33 7.27
N ALA A 64 16.02 0.59 7.00
CA ALA A 64 16.44 1.46 5.90
C ALA A 64 16.70 0.60 4.66
N CYS A 65 16.22 1.08 3.52
CA CYS A 65 16.34 0.42 2.22
C CYS A 65 16.91 1.40 1.20
N GLU A 66 17.85 0.93 0.39
CA GLU A 66 18.37 1.65 -0.78
C GLU A 66 18.50 0.71 -1.98
N SER A 67 18.38 1.25 -3.18
CA SER A 67 18.66 0.52 -4.42
C SER A 67 20.16 0.29 -4.54
N CYS A 68 20.60 -0.94 -4.86
CA CYS A 68 22.02 -1.22 -5.13
C CYS A 68 22.58 -0.34 -6.25
N ILE A 69 21.74 -0.09 -7.28
CA ILE A 69 22.09 0.64 -8.49
C ILE A 69 21.34 1.97 -8.49
N PRO A 70 22.01 3.13 -8.47
CA PRO A 70 21.36 4.45 -8.43
C PRO A 70 20.40 4.72 -9.60
N SER A 71 20.66 4.14 -10.77
CA SER A 71 19.80 4.26 -11.95
C SER A 71 18.43 3.60 -11.78
N GLU A 72 18.28 2.68 -10.82
CA GLU A 72 17.04 1.95 -10.56
C GLU A 72 16.21 2.55 -9.41
N HIS A 73 16.71 3.62 -8.79
CA HIS A 73 15.99 4.37 -7.77
C HIS A 73 14.53 4.74 -8.14
N PRO A 74 14.20 5.23 -9.36
CA PRO A 74 12.80 5.50 -9.70
C PRO A 74 11.92 4.25 -9.69
N LYS A 75 12.45 3.08 -10.09
CA LYS A 75 11.70 1.81 -10.01
C LYS A 75 11.43 1.42 -8.56
N MET A 76 12.40 1.64 -7.67
CA MET A 76 12.23 1.40 -6.24
C MET A 76 11.12 2.29 -5.65
N GLN A 77 11.08 3.58 -5.99
CA GLN A 77 10.04 4.50 -5.52
C GLN A 77 8.63 4.06 -5.97
N GLU A 78 8.48 3.63 -7.22
CA GLU A 78 7.22 3.08 -7.72
C GLU A 78 6.82 1.80 -6.97
N ALA A 79 7.77 0.92 -6.69
CA ALA A 79 7.51 -0.31 -5.95
C ALA A 79 7.12 -0.05 -4.49
N LEU A 80 7.77 0.91 -3.82
CA LEU A 80 7.39 1.37 -2.48
C LEU A 80 5.95 1.92 -2.45
N SER A 81 5.55 2.66 -3.48
CA SER A 81 4.16 3.12 -3.61
C SER A 81 3.16 1.95 -3.70
N LYS A 82 3.51 0.88 -4.41
CA LYS A 82 2.70 -0.36 -4.47
C LYS A 82 2.65 -1.10 -3.13
N ILE A 83 3.76 -1.13 -2.37
CA ILE A 83 3.79 -1.70 -1.02
C ILE A 83 2.86 -0.93 -0.09
N SER A 84 2.89 0.40 -0.12
CA SER A 84 2.01 1.24 0.71
C SER A 84 0.51 0.94 0.48
N LYS A 85 0.13 0.57 -0.75
CA LYS A 85 -1.23 0.14 -1.10
C LYS A 85 -1.56 -1.28 -0.62
N SER A 86 -0.60 -2.19 -0.70
CA SER A 86 -0.79 -3.63 -0.40
C SER A 86 -0.65 -3.95 1.09
N TYR A 87 0.10 -3.13 1.82
CA TYR A 87 0.45 -3.29 3.24
C TYR A 87 -0.05 -2.06 4.03
N PRO A 88 -1.33 -2.02 4.46
CA PRO A 88 -1.95 -0.81 5.03
C PRO A 88 -1.29 -0.27 6.30
N LEU A 89 -0.61 -1.15 7.05
CA LEU A 89 0.13 -0.81 8.27
C LEU A 89 1.58 -0.40 8.01
N ALA A 90 2.07 -0.51 6.77
CA ALA A 90 3.41 -0.05 6.44
C ALA A 90 3.44 1.48 6.40
N GLU A 91 4.43 2.07 7.08
CA GLU A 91 4.76 3.48 6.91
C GLU A 91 6.06 3.60 6.13
N ILE A 92 6.04 4.36 5.04
CA ILE A 92 7.21 4.58 4.20
C ILE A 92 7.57 6.06 4.33
N LYS A 93 8.82 6.34 4.70
CA LYS A 93 9.37 7.69 4.81
C LYS A 93 10.61 7.78 3.93
N THR A 94 10.77 8.89 3.24
CA THR A 94 11.98 9.18 2.47
C THR A 94 12.79 10.19 3.28
N GLU A 95 14.06 9.89 3.49
CA GLU A 95 14.99 10.83 4.11
C GLU A 95 15.73 11.65 3.05
N ASP A 96 16.20 12.84 3.44
CA ASP A 96 16.97 13.73 2.56
C ASP A 96 18.32 13.12 2.13
N SER A 97 18.78 12.07 2.82
CA SER A 97 19.94 11.26 2.47
C SER A 97 19.75 10.43 1.19
N GLY A 98 18.50 10.24 0.75
CA GLY A 98 18.14 9.32 -0.33
C GLY A 98 17.78 7.92 0.14
N GLU A 99 17.83 7.65 1.44
CA GLU A 99 17.39 6.38 2.03
C GLU A 99 15.86 6.35 2.20
N HIS A 100 15.28 5.16 2.01
CA HIS A 100 13.87 4.93 2.26
C HIS A 100 13.70 4.09 3.53
N LEU A 101 13.03 4.66 4.52
CA LEU A 101 12.65 3.96 5.74
C LEU A 101 11.30 3.26 5.54
N ILE A 102 11.26 1.96 5.83
CA ILE A 102 10.04 1.18 5.90
C ILE A 102 9.81 0.79 7.36
N LEU A 103 8.66 1.16 7.90
CA LEU A 103 8.21 0.74 9.21
C LEU A 103 7.13 -0.33 9.09
N GLY A 104 7.22 -1.36 9.92
CA GLY A 104 6.29 -2.47 9.99
C GLY A 104 6.02 -2.90 11.43
N THR A 105 5.05 -3.80 11.61
CA THR A 105 4.64 -4.28 12.93
C THR A 105 5.63 -5.26 13.56
N GLY A 106 6.44 -5.94 12.74
CA GLY A 106 7.40 -6.96 13.18
C GLY A 106 8.22 -7.54 12.04
N GLU A 107 9.11 -8.48 12.36
CA GLU A 107 10.04 -9.09 11.42
C GLU A 107 9.34 -9.78 10.26
N LEU A 108 8.37 -10.65 10.53
CA LEU A 108 7.63 -11.37 9.48
C LEU A 108 6.91 -10.42 8.52
N TYR A 109 6.36 -9.32 9.03
CA TYR A 109 5.67 -8.33 8.20
C TYR A 109 6.64 -7.64 7.23
N LEU A 110 7.82 -7.27 7.73
CA LEU A 110 8.86 -6.66 6.92
C LEU A 110 9.51 -7.64 5.95
N ASP A 111 9.68 -8.91 6.34
CA ASP A 111 10.22 -9.95 5.46
C ASP A 111 9.33 -10.17 4.24
N CYS A 112 8.01 -10.32 4.44
CA CYS A 112 7.04 -10.41 3.34
C CYS A 112 7.06 -9.15 2.46
N ALA A 113 7.05 -7.96 3.07
CA ALA A 113 7.05 -6.70 2.32
C ALA A 113 8.34 -6.53 1.48
N LEU A 114 9.50 -6.91 2.03
CA LEU A 114 10.78 -6.89 1.32
C LEU A 114 10.86 -7.95 0.22
N HIS A 115 10.27 -9.13 0.45
CA HIS A 115 10.14 -10.16 -0.58
C HIS A 115 9.35 -9.63 -1.76
N ASP A 116 8.20 -9.00 -1.51
CA ASP A 116 7.34 -8.43 -2.55
C ASP A 116 8.02 -7.26 -3.26
N LEU A 117 8.76 -6.41 -2.52
CA LEU A 117 9.58 -5.34 -3.10
C LEU A 117 10.54 -5.90 -4.15
N ARG A 118 11.37 -6.87 -3.74
CA ARG A 118 12.44 -7.43 -4.57
C ARG A 118 11.92 -8.25 -5.73
N ASN A 119 10.94 -9.14 -5.50
CA ASN A 119 10.57 -10.17 -6.46
C ASN A 119 9.30 -9.86 -7.27
N ILE A 120 8.38 -9.05 -6.73
CA ILE A 120 7.07 -8.84 -7.36
C ILE A 120 6.96 -7.44 -7.99
N TYR A 121 7.44 -6.41 -7.29
CA TYR A 121 7.16 -5.03 -7.70
C TYR A 121 8.28 -4.32 -8.44
N SER A 122 9.54 -4.62 -8.14
CA SER A 122 10.68 -3.94 -8.78
C SER A 122 11.67 -4.85 -9.50
N GLU A 123 11.79 -6.14 -9.15
CA GLU A 123 12.83 -7.04 -9.71
C GLU A 123 14.25 -6.46 -9.61
N ILE A 124 14.53 -5.72 -8.52
CA ILE A 124 15.84 -5.07 -8.28
C ILE A 124 16.52 -5.62 -7.03
N GLU A 125 17.84 -5.47 -6.99
CA GLU A 125 18.61 -5.68 -5.78
C GLU A 125 18.48 -4.49 -4.82
N VAL A 126 18.04 -4.78 -3.59
CA VAL A 126 17.81 -3.80 -2.53
C VAL A 126 18.72 -4.12 -1.35
N LYS A 127 19.56 -3.15 -0.96
CA LYS A 127 20.31 -3.21 0.29
C LYS A 127 19.41 -2.80 1.44
N VAL A 128 19.48 -3.55 2.52
CA VAL A 128 18.63 -3.35 3.69
C VAL A 128 19.53 -3.29 4.92
N SER A 129 19.25 -2.34 5.80
CA SER A 129 19.95 -2.21 7.08
C SER A 129 19.47 -3.24 8.10
N ASP A 130 20.22 -3.39 9.19
CA ASP A 130 19.73 -4.14 10.34
C ASP A 130 18.43 -3.51 10.88
N PRO A 131 17.46 -4.34 11.32
CA PRO A 131 16.21 -3.85 11.88
C PRO A 131 16.48 -3.08 13.16
N SER A 132 15.86 -1.93 13.27
CA SER A 132 15.88 -1.10 14.48
C SER A 132 14.46 -0.71 14.86
N VAL A 133 14.29 0.03 15.95
CA VAL A 133 12.96 0.48 16.40
C VAL A 133 12.80 1.98 16.27
N ARG A 134 11.55 2.42 16.12
CA ARG A 134 11.18 3.83 16.24
C ARG A 134 11.31 4.25 17.70
N PHE A 135 12.08 5.30 17.96
CA PHE A 135 12.13 5.96 19.26
C PHE A 135 11.03 7.04 19.34
N CYS A 136 10.49 7.24 20.55
CA CYS A 136 9.47 8.25 20.86
C CYS A 136 10.12 9.51 21.43
#